data_AF-A0A538U3C7-F1
#
_entry.id   AF-A0A538U3C7-F1
#
_cell.length_a   1.000
_cell.length_b   1.000
_cell.length_c   1.000
_cell.angle_alpha   90.00
_cell.angle_beta   90.00
_cell.angle_gamma   90.00
#
_symmetry.space_group_name_H-M   'P 1'
#
loop_
_entity.id
_entity.type
_entity.pdbx_description
1 polymer ?
#
loop_
_entity_poly.entity_id
_entity_poly.type
_entity_poly.pdbx_seq_one_letter_code
_entity_poly.pdbx_strand_id
1 'polypeptide(L)'
;MVFLHLRFPGGRMAHVHVSWLDPHKLRQFTVVGSRKMVVFDDMEASEKIRVYDKGVDRGGQILSYSDALTVRSGDIVLPKISLQEPLRLECQHFVDCVRERKAPLTDGASGLAVVRVLAAAQASLEAGGAPMPLRPHATVAR
;
A
#
# COMPACT_ATOMS: atom_id res chain seq x y z
N MET A 1 2.12 -17.31 10.99
CA MET A 1 2.77 -16.18 10.29
C MET A 1 2.67 -16.42 8.80
N VAL A 2 2.38 -15.40 8.01
CA VAL A 2 2.24 -15.50 6.54
C VAL A 2 3.01 -14.36 5.88
N PHE A 3 3.75 -14.70 4.82
CA PHE A 3 4.38 -13.75 3.91
C PHE A 3 3.74 -13.86 2.54
N LEU A 4 3.33 -12.74 1.97
CA LEU A 4 2.75 -12.66 0.63
C LEU A 4 3.63 -11.76 -0.23
N HIS A 5 4.02 -12.29 -1.40
CA HIS A 5 4.81 -11.60 -2.40
C HIS A 5 3.94 -11.35 -3.63
N LEU A 6 3.68 -10.08 -3.95
CA LEU A 6 2.90 -9.67 -5.10
C LEU A 6 3.81 -9.01 -6.13
N ARG A 7 3.66 -9.40 -7.40
CA ARG A 7 4.33 -8.78 -8.55
C ARG A 7 3.30 -8.20 -9.48
N PHE A 8 3.49 -6.95 -9.87
CA PHE A 8 2.59 -6.23 -10.77
C PHE A 8 3.27 -5.96 -12.11
N PRO A 9 2.49 -5.74 -13.18
CA PRO A 9 3.01 -5.22 -14.44
C PRO A 9 3.80 -3.92 -14.23
N GLY A 10 4.90 -3.78 -14.96
CA GLY A 10 5.82 -2.64 -14.83
C GLY A 10 6.84 -2.76 -13.69
N GLY A 11 7.05 -3.96 -13.14
CA GLY A 11 8.13 -4.24 -12.18
C GLY A 11 7.85 -3.80 -10.73
N ARG A 12 6.66 -3.27 -10.45
CA ARG A 12 6.22 -2.95 -9.09
C ARG A 12 6.01 -4.23 -8.29
N MET A 13 6.32 -4.17 -7.01
CA MET A 13 6.19 -5.29 -6.07
C MET A 13 5.57 -4.83 -4.76
N ALA A 14 4.91 -5.76 -4.07
CA ALA A 14 4.45 -5.54 -2.71
C ALA A 14 4.76 -6.77 -1.86
N HIS A 15 5.16 -6.52 -0.62
CA HIS A 15 5.38 -7.53 0.39
C HIS A 15 4.39 -7.29 1.52
N VAL A 16 3.66 -8.33 1.91
CA VAL A 16 2.75 -8.28 3.04
C VAL A 16 3.19 -9.32 4.05
N HIS A 17 3.37 -8.89 5.29
CA HIS A 17 3.71 -9.77 6.39
C HIS A 17 2.61 -9.67 7.45
N VAL A 18 2.03 -10.82 7.81
CA VAL A 18 0.98 -10.91 8.82
C VAL A 18 1.34 -11.98 9.84
N SER A 19 1.37 -11.59 11.10
CA SER A 19 1.57 -12.50 12.22
C SER A 19 0.62 -12.14 13.35
N TRP A 20 -0.23 -13.09 13.73
CA TRP A 20 -1.07 -12.97 14.92
C TRP A 20 -0.29 -13.24 16.22
N LEU A 21 0.78 -14.04 16.14
CA LEU A 21 1.60 -14.45 17.29
C LEU A 21 2.75 -13.48 17.60
N ASP A 22 2.95 -12.43 16.79
CA ASP A 22 4.01 -11.46 17.05
C ASP A 22 3.70 -10.70 18.35
N PRO A 23 4.63 -10.67 19.33
CA PRO A 23 4.41 -9.94 20.57
C PRO A 23 4.35 -8.42 20.35
N HIS A 24 4.86 -7.91 19.23
CA HIS A 24 4.80 -6.50 18.87
C HIS A 24 3.56 -6.22 18.02
N LYS A 25 2.68 -5.37 18.54
CA LYS A 25 1.52 -4.87 17.79
C LYS A 25 2.00 -3.84 16.77
N LEU A 26 2.21 -4.27 15.53
CA LEU A 26 2.63 -3.43 14.40
C LEU A 26 1.54 -3.36 13.32
N ARG A 27 1.24 -2.14 12.86
CA ARG A 27 0.29 -1.87 11.78
C ARG A 27 0.85 -0.78 10.87
N GLN A 28 1.77 -1.17 10.01
CA GLN A 28 2.52 -0.23 9.18
C GLN A 28 2.36 -0.56 7.69
N PHE A 29 2.24 0.49 6.89
CA PHE A 29 2.19 0.42 5.43
C PHE A 29 3.18 1.42 4.84
N THR A 30 4.08 0.94 3.98
CA THR A 30 5.13 1.76 3.39
C THR A 30 5.04 1.74 1.88
N VAL A 31 4.97 2.93 1.27
CA VAL A 31 5.05 3.13 -0.17
C VAL A 31 6.41 3.71 -0.51
N VAL A 32 7.15 3.01 -1.37
CA VAL A 32 8.45 3.47 -1.86
C VAL A 32 8.30 3.93 -3.30
N GLY A 33 8.37 5.25 -3.51
CA GLY A 33 8.45 5.85 -4.83
C GLY A 33 9.88 6.18 -5.22
N SER A 34 10.09 6.51 -6.49
CA SER A 34 11.41 6.94 -7.01
C SER A 34 11.88 8.29 -6.44
N ARG A 35 10.93 9.14 -6.02
CA ARG A 35 11.22 10.49 -5.50
C ARG A 35 10.92 10.64 -4.02
N LYS A 36 9.84 10.05 -3.54
CA LYS A 36 9.41 10.18 -2.15
C LYS A 36 8.93 8.84 -1.64
N MET A 37 8.99 8.67 -0.34
CA MET A 37 8.50 7.50 0.37
C MET A 37 7.45 7.96 1.37
N VAL A 38 6.43 7.13 1.60
CA VAL A 38 5.39 7.42 2.59
C VAL A 38 5.30 6.24 3.53
N VAL A 39 5.38 6.51 4.83
CA VAL A 39 5.10 5.54 5.88
C VAL A 39 3.79 5.95 6.54
N PHE A 40 2.85 5.02 6.56
CA PHE A 40 1.65 5.08 7.38
C PHE A 40 1.83 4.12 8.55
N ASP A 41 1.75 4.63 9.77
CA ASP A 41 1.79 3.87 11.01
C ASP A 41 0.49 4.09 11.78
N ASP A 42 -0.38 3.07 11.79
CA ASP A 42 -1.66 3.17 12.49
C ASP A 42 -1.51 3.05 14.02
N MET A 43 -0.34 2.66 14.53
CA MET A 43 -0.08 2.63 15.96
C MET A 43 0.30 4.01 16.51
N GLU A 44 0.71 4.95 15.66
CA GLU A 44 0.99 6.33 16.05
C GLU A 44 -0.29 7.10 16.38
N ALA A 45 -0.24 7.96 17.39
CA ALA A 45 -1.41 8.68 17.87
C ALA A 45 -1.74 9.91 17.00
N SER A 46 -0.75 10.76 16.71
CA SER A 46 -0.91 12.04 16.01
C SER A 46 -0.21 12.09 14.66
N GLU A 47 0.92 11.41 14.53
CA GLU A 47 1.84 11.49 13.38
C GLU A 47 1.79 10.22 12.52
N LYS A 48 0.57 9.77 12.23
CA LYS A 48 0.32 8.50 11.52
C LYS A 48 0.93 8.46 10.12
N ILE A 49 1.18 9.60 9.47
CA ILE A 49 1.74 9.67 8.12
C ILE A 49 3.06 10.44 8.17
N ARG A 50 4.11 9.86 7.60
CA ARG A 50 5.42 10.51 7.39
C ARG A 50 5.79 10.42 5.93
N VAL A 51 6.05 11.56 5.30
CA VAL A 51 6.50 11.66 3.91
C VAL A 51 7.98 12.00 3.92
N TYR A 52 8.79 11.09 3.40
CA TYR A 52 10.24 11.26 3.29
C TYR A 52 10.59 11.68 1.86
N ASP A 53 11.21 12.85 1.70
CA ASP A 53 11.88 13.21 0.45
C ASP A 53 13.27 12.57 0.37
N LYS A 54 13.28 11.24 0.38
CA LYS A 54 14.49 10.45 0.19
C LYS A 54 14.40 9.73 -1.15
N GLY A 55 15.45 9.84 -1.95
CA GLY A 55 15.50 9.24 -3.28
C GLY A 55 16.93 9.02 -3.73
N VAL A 56 17.07 8.40 -4.89
CA VAL A 56 18.38 8.27 -5.55
C VAL A 56 18.32 9.08 -6.82
N ASP A 57 19.13 10.13 -6.87
CA ASP A 57 19.28 10.91 -8.10
C ASP A 57 20.36 10.26 -8.97
N ARG A 58 20.06 10.14 -10.25
CA ARG A 58 21.04 9.71 -11.25
C ARG A 58 21.81 10.96 -11.67
N GLY A 59 22.96 11.19 -11.04
CA GLY A 59 23.88 12.26 -11.46
C GLY A 59 24.28 12.09 -12.92
N GLY A 60 24.29 13.18 -13.68
CA GLY A 60 24.77 13.19 -15.07
C GLY A 60 26.29 12.98 -15.16
N GLN A 61 26.69 12.33 -16.26
CA GLN A 61 28.05 11.88 -16.65
C GLN A 61 28.67 10.80 -15.75
N ILE A 62 28.51 9.56 -16.23
CA ILE A 62 29.05 8.32 -15.68
C ILE A 62 30.57 8.32 -15.82
N LEU A 63 31.29 8.37 -14.69
CA LEU A 63 32.73 8.09 -14.66
C LEU A 63 33.09 6.89 -13.76
N SER A 64 32.19 6.43 -12.89
CA SER A 64 32.35 5.17 -12.15
C SER A 64 31.00 4.65 -11.64
N TYR A 65 30.83 3.32 -11.54
CA TYR A 65 29.59 2.69 -11.04
C TYR A 65 29.30 3.03 -9.56
N SER A 66 30.34 3.39 -8.79
CA SER A 66 30.25 3.80 -7.39
C SER A 66 29.81 5.26 -7.19
N ASP A 67 30.03 6.14 -8.18
CA ASP A 67 29.68 7.58 -8.10
C ASP A 67 28.31 7.91 -8.73
N ALA A 68 27.63 6.93 -9.35
CA ALA A 68 26.44 7.17 -10.16
C ALA A 68 25.12 7.31 -9.38
N LEU A 69 25.15 7.15 -8.05
CA LEU A 69 23.95 7.18 -7.20
C LEU A 69 24.17 8.12 -6.02
N THR A 70 23.77 9.38 -6.17
CA THR A 70 23.70 10.30 -5.03
C THR A 70 22.40 10.04 -4.28
N VAL A 71 22.51 9.64 -3.02
CA VAL A 71 21.35 9.53 -2.13
C VAL A 71 20.88 10.94 -1.79
N ARG A 72 19.74 11.35 -2.32
CA ARG A 72 19.06 12.58 -1.91
C ARG A 72 18.41 12.33 -0.55
N SER A 73 18.69 13.22 0.40
CA SER A 73 18.00 13.29 1.69
C SER A 73 17.45 14.69 1.87
N GLY A 74 16.19 14.88 1.48
CA GLY A 74 15.44 16.11 1.71
C GLY A 74 14.58 16.04 2.99
N ASP A 75 13.53 16.85 3.03
CA ASP A 75 12.67 17.02 4.19
C ASP A 75 11.87 15.77 4.56
N ILE A 76 11.51 15.69 5.83
CA ILE A 76 10.46 14.80 6.34
C ILE A 76 9.24 15.66 6.66
N VAL A 77 8.14 15.41 5.98
CA VAL A 77 6.89 16.13 6.17
C VAL A 77 5.90 15.24 6.92
N LEU A 78 5.36 15.78 8.02
CA LEU A 78 4.32 15.15 8.83
C LEU A 78 3.01 15.90 8.61
N PRO A 79 2.18 15.50 7.61
CA PRO A 79 0.94 16.21 7.34
C PRO A 79 -0.01 16.11 8.53
N LYS A 80 -0.63 17.24 8.88
CA LYS A 80 -1.68 17.26 9.89
C LYS A 80 -2.93 16.54 9.36
N ILE A 81 -3.24 15.39 9.92
CA ILE A 81 -4.46 14.63 9.61
C ILE A 81 -5.46 14.84 10.74
N SER A 82 -6.68 15.23 10.40
CA SER A 82 -7.77 15.30 11.38
C SER A 82 -8.18 13.88 11.77
N LEU A 83 -8.01 13.54 13.04
CA LEU A 83 -8.48 12.27 13.59
C LEU A 83 -10.00 12.32 13.69
N GLN A 84 -10.64 11.50 12.86
CA GLN A 84 -12.06 11.25 12.88
C GLN A 84 -12.27 9.76 13.12
N GLU A 85 -13.37 9.40 13.75
CA GLU A 85 -13.71 8.00 13.98
C GLU A 85 -13.94 7.28 12.64
N PRO A 86 -13.06 6.33 12.23
CA PRO A 86 -13.11 5.78 10.87
C PRO A 86 -14.42 5.01 10.59
N LEU A 87 -14.91 4.24 11.56
CA LEU A 87 -16.14 3.46 11.43
C LEU A 87 -17.36 4.38 11.24
N ARG A 88 -17.41 5.49 11.97
CA ARG A 88 -18.48 6.49 11.80
C ARG A 88 -18.45 7.08 10.39
N LEU A 89 -17.28 7.44 9.88
CA LEU A 89 -17.13 7.97 8.52
C LEU A 89 -17.56 6.94 7.45
N GLU A 90 -17.17 5.68 7.62
CA GLU A 90 -17.55 4.59 6.72
C GLU A 90 -19.07 4.36 6.71
N CYS A 91 -19.70 4.25 7.89
CA CYS A 91 -21.14 4.10 8.02
C CYS A 91 -21.91 5.29 7.44
N GLN A 92 -21.45 6.52 7.69
CA GLN A 92 -22.06 7.72 7.13
C GLN A 92 -21.96 7.72 5.60
N HIS A 93 -20.78 7.43 5.04
CA HIS A 93 -20.56 7.35 3.60
C HIS A 93 -21.47 6.31 2.94
N PHE A 94 -21.67 5.16 3.58
CA PHE A 94 -22.62 4.14 3.11
C PHE A 94 -24.06 4.70 3.05
N VAL A 95 -24.54 5.31 4.13
CA VAL A 95 -25.89 5.90 4.19
C VAL A 95 -26.07 6.99 3.13
N ASP A 96 -25.08 7.85 2.95
CA ASP A 96 -25.10 8.93 1.96
C ASP A 96 -25.16 8.36 0.53
N CYS A 97 -24.37 7.32 0.23
CA CYS A 97 -24.43 6.65 -1.07
C CYS A 97 -25.80 6.05 -1.36
N VAL A 98 -26.45 5.43 -0.37
CA VAL A 98 -27.79 4.85 -0.51
C VAL A 98 -28.84 5.94 -0.74
N ARG A 99 -28.81 7.01 0.07
CA ARG A 99 -29.79 8.11 -0.01
C ARG A 99 -29.67 8.91 -1.30
N GLU A 100 -28.44 9.23 -1.69
CA GLU A 100 -28.17 10.13 -2.81
C GLU A 100 -27.88 9.40 -4.12
N ARG A 101 -27.88 8.05 -4.10
CA ARG A 101 -27.51 7.19 -5.24
C ARG A 101 -26.12 7.53 -5.80
N LYS A 102 -25.18 7.90 -4.92
CA LYS A 102 -23.79 8.17 -5.28
C LYS A 102 -23.03 6.86 -5.49
N ALA A 103 -22.08 6.87 -6.42
CA ALA A 103 -21.13 5.77 -6.56
C ALA A 103 -20.21 5.74 -5.31
N PRO A 104 -20.10 4.59 -4.60
CA PRO A 104 -19.31 4.52 -3.39
C PRO A 104 -17.81 4.56 -3.69
N LEU A 105 -17.01 5.10 -2.74
CA LEU A 105 -15.56 5.10 -2.83
C LEU A 105 -14.97 3.68 -2.89
N THR A 106 -15.63 2.70 -2.27
CA THR A 106 -15.28 1.28 -2.33
C THR A 106 -16.51 0.51 -2.78
N ASP A 107 -16.49 0.02 -4.01
CA ASP A 107 -17.62 -0.69 -4.64
C ASP A 107 -17.43 -2.22 -4.59
N GLY A 108 -18.44 -2.95 -5.06
CA GLY A 108 -18.40 -4.41 -5.12
C GLY A 108 -17.27 -4.95 -6.01
N ALA A 109 -16.89 -4.23 -7.07
CA ALA A 109 -15.76 -4.62 -7.92
C ALA A 109 -14.43 -4.52 -7.17
N SER A 110 -14.26 -3.49 -6.36
CA SER A 110 -13.11 -3.32 -5.46
C SER A 110 -13.02 -4.48 -4.46
N GLY A 111 -14.15 -4.84 -3.83
CA GLY A 111 -14.22 -5.99 -2.92
C GLY A 111 -13.89 -7.31 -3.61
N LEU A 112 -14.44 -7.55 -4.81
CA LEU A 112 -14.15 -8.74 -5.61
C LEU A 112 -12.66 -8.86 -5.96
N ALA A 113 -12.01 -7.73 -6.29
CA ALA A 113 -10.58 -7.72 -6.59
C ALA A 113 -9.74 -8.18 -5.38
N VAL A 114 -10.07 -7.71 -4.18
CA VAL A 114 -9.40 -8.13 -2.93
C VAL A 114 -9.59 -9.62 -2.68
N VAL A 115 -10.83 -10.12 -2.75
CA VAL A 115 -11.13 -11.54 -2.51
C VAL A 115 -10.41 -12.45 -3.51
N ARG A 116 -10.29 -12.04 -4.78
CA ARG A 116 -9.51 -12.79 -5.79
C ARG A 116 -8.04 -12.91 -5.43
N VAL A 117 -7.42 -11.83 -4.92
CA VAL A 117 -6.03 -11.87 -4.45
C VAL A 117 -5.88 -12.83 -3.27
N LEU A 118 -6.79 -12.76 -2.29
CA LEU A 118 -6.77 -13.65 -1.12
C LEU A 118 -6.98 -15.12 -1.50
N ALA A 119 -7.90 -15.41 -2.42
CA ALA A 119 -8.13 -16.76 -2.92
C ALA A 119 -6.89 -17.31 -3.64
N ALA A 120 -6.22 -16.50 -4.46
CA ALA A 120 -4.98 -16.90 -5.12
C ALA A 120 -3.82 -17.08 -4.12
N ALA A 121 -3.73 -16.24 -3.09
CA ALA A 121 -2.76 -16.40 -2.01
C ALA A 121 -3.00 -17.72 -1.24
N GLN A 122 -4.26 -18.06 -0.95
CA GLN A 122 -4.62 -19.32 -0.32
C GLN A 122 -4.23 -20.52 -1.19
N ALA A 123 -4.57 -20.50 -2.49
CA ALA A 123 -4.17 -21.55 -3.42
C ALA A 123 -2.64 -21.68 -3.53
N SER A 124 -1.91 -20.56 -3.49
CA SER A 124 -0.45 -20.55 -3.46
C SER A 124 0.09 -21.27 -2.22
N LEU A 125 -0.48 -21.00 -1.04
CA LEU A 125 -0.08 -21.68 0.20
C LEU A 125 -0.30 -23.20 0.13
N GLU A 126 -1.47 -23.62 -0.37
CA GLU A 126 -1.80 -25.05 -0.55
C GLU A 126 -0.85 -25.74 -1.54
N ALA A 127 -0.36 -25.00 -2.54
CA ALA A 127 0.64 -25.45 -3.52
C ALA A 127 2.09 -25.23 -3.07
N GLY A 128 2.37 -25.06 -1.77
CA GLY A 128 3.72 -24.92 -1.24
C GLY A 128 4.41 -23.59 -1.59
N GLY A 129 3.63 -22.52 -1.80
CA GLY A 129 4.13 -21.19 -2.14
C GLY A 129 4.33 -20.94 -3.64
N ALA A 130 3.81 -21.82 -4.51
CA ALA A 130 3.90 -21.64 -5.96
C ALA A 130 3.20 -20.34 -6.41
N PRO A 131 3.79 -19.54 -7.32
CA PRO A 131 3.17 -18.30 -7.79
C PRO A 131 1.83 -18.55 -8.50
N MET A 132 0.78 -17.83 -8.08
CA MET A 132 -0.55 -17.91 -8.70
C MET A 132 -0.79 -16.72 -9.63
N PRO A 133 -1.01 -16.94 -10.94
CA PRO A 133 -1.28 -15.86 -11.87
C PRO A 133 -2.67 -15.27 -11.61
N LEU A 134 -2.73 -13.94 -11.52
CA LEU A 134 -3.98 -13.20 -11.42
C LEU A 134 -4.23 -12.47 -12.74
N ARG A 135 -5.45 -12.62 -13.29
CA ARG A 135 -5.87 -11.82 -14.44
C ARG A 135 -6.12 -10.38 -13.97
N PRO A 136 -5.70 -9.36 -14.74
CA PRO A 136 -6.03 -7.98 -14.43
C PRO A 136 -7.55 -7.83 -14.34
N HIS A 137 -8.04 -7.27 -13.25
CA HIS A 137 -9.41 -6.78 -13.21
C HIS A 137 -9.43 -5.47 -14.01
N ALA A 138 -10.37 -5.31 -14.95
CA ALA A 138 -10.59 -4.04 -15.60
C ALA A 138 -10.87 -3.00 -14.50
N THR A 139 -9.99 -2.03 -14.35
CA THR A 139 -10.25 -0.90 -13.47
C THR A 139 -11.37 -0.11 -14.13
N VAL A 140 -12.54 -0.06 -13.49
CA VAL A 140 -13.58 0.88 -13.93
C VAL A 140 -12.99 2.26 -13.69
N ALA A 141 -12.65 2.96 -14.77
CA ALA A 141 -12.26 4.35 -14.69
C ALA A 141 -13.40 5.11 -13.98
N ARG A 142 -13.07 5.77 -12.88
CA ARG A 142 -13.97 6.69 -12.20
C ARG A 142 -13.80 8.08 -12.76
#